data_AF-A0A2V8CI80-F1
#
_entry.id   AF-A0A2V8CI80-F1
#
_cell.length_a   1.000
_cell.length_b   1.000
_cell.length_c   1.000
_cell.angle_alpha   90.00
_cell.angle_beta   90.00
_cell.angle_gamma   90.00
#
_symmetry.space_group_name_H-M   'P 1'
#
loop_
_entity.id
_entity.type
_entity.pdbx_description
1 polymer ?
#
loop_
_entity_poly.entity_id
_entity_poly.type
_entity_poly.pdbx_seq_one_letter_code
_entity_poly.pdbx_strand_id
1 'polypeptide(L)'
;MSLYPMPNQPGLANNFAYNGPGWQTNQTTDIRIDHRLTDKDTIFARYSYNLTNGLTPSQCPPAQIGDRTVDPTCNTNGTAGIYSGPYNTFAHNIVANWLRVASPTLMTELKYNFVRPLTSASRPSANSADLASYLGFRNVNDSSDPITGGLPWFEMRPTSYAAIGDPTFIPMETEDHNHQIAGSLTKMMGAHSIKMGGGIVFRMFGVQQSQYPRGLFAFDSSVTNSGTGSGGNTFASLLLGLPSVEQRTHFPIHPLNRSKEPSVFVQDDWRATSWLTLNLGLRYEIYTPITEAENRMAAFRSELGKIIVASDSDPTVGVKTDYSDIGPRLGFSATAPHRMVFRGGFGITYTPVLRGAGSFLKNPPFTQNYGPFTSAATSGGRPTLFLSDVPPPLVFNDP
;
A
#
# COMPACT_ATOMS: atom_id res chain seq x y z
N MET A 1 -30.02 9.18 11.38
CA MET A 1 -30.04 8.90 12.84
C MET A 1 -30.16 7.43 13.15
N SER A 2 -31.00 6.66 12.47
CA SER A 2 -31.17 5.20 12.71
C SER A 2 -29.89 4.35 12.52
N LEU A 3 -28.84 4.91 11.93
CA LEU A 3 -27.51 4.28 11.80
C LEU A 3 -26.67 4.33 13.09
N TYR A 4 -26.98 5.23 14.03
CA TYR A 4 -26.33 5.26 15.34
C TYR A 4 -27.06 4.29 16.27
N PRO A 5 -26.37 3.29 16.84
CA PRO A 5 -27.01 2.36 17.76
C PRO A 5 -27.34 3.05 19.09
N MET A 6 -28.35 2.52 19.78
CA MET A 6 -28.65 2.95 21.13
C MET A 6 -27.55 2.52 22.11
N PRO A 7 -27.26 3.31 23.15
CA PRO A 7 -26.35 2.92 24.22
C PRO A 7 -26.74 1.57 24.86
N ASN A 8 -25.74 0.76 25.19
CA ASN A 8 -25.91 -0.52 25.90
C ASN A 8 -24.98 -0.68 27.11
N GLN A 9 -24.25 0.38 27.47
CA GLN A 9 -23.44 0.49 28.67
C GLN A 9 -23.85 1.74 29.46
N PRO A 10 -23.53 1.84 30.77
CA PRO A 10 -23.78 3.05 31.55
C PRO A 10 -22.98 4.27 31.05
N GLY A 11 -23.45 5.47 31.38
CA GLY A 11 -22.75 6.74 31.11
C GLY A 11 -23.21 7.49 29.85
N LEU A 12 -22.68 8.70 29.67
CA LEU A 12 -23.00 9.59 28.54
C LEU A 12 -22.00 9.51 27.38
N ALA A 13 -20.85 8.87 27.61
CA ALA A 13 -19.79 8.66 26.63
C ALA A 13 -19.22 7.24 26.82
N ASN A 14 -18.63 6.66 25.76
CA ASN A 14 -18.16 5.27 25.75
C ASN A 14 -19.22 4.28 26.24
N ASN A 15 -20.48 4.56 25.92
CA ASN A 15 -21.66 3.88 26.45
C ASN A 15 -22.24 2.85 25.47
N PHE A 16 -21.44 2.43 24.48
CA PHE A 16 -21.81 1.43 23.49
C PHE A 16 -20.66 0.44 23.27
N ALA A 17 -21.00 -0.85 23.26
CA ALA A 17 -20.08 -1.93 22.95
C ALA A 17 -20.74 -2.93 21.99
N TYR A 18 -20.01 -3.31 20.95
CA TYR A 18 -20.45 -4.31 19.98
C TYR A 18 -19.26 -5.17 19.54
N ASN A 19 -19.50 -6.47 19.41
CA ASN A 19 -18.54 -7.41 18.86
C ASN A 19 -19.16 -8.07 17.64
N GLY A 20 -18.77 -7.59 16.45
CA GLY A 20 -19.25 -8.12 15.19
C GLY A 20 -18.55 -9.44 14.83
N PRO A 21 -19.24 -10.39 14.17
CA PRO A 21 -18.62 -11.63 13.74
C PRO A 21 -17.66 -11.38 12.57
N GLY A 22 -16.37 -11.60 12.82
CA GLY A 22 -15.34 -11.68 11.79
C GLY A 22 -14.97 -13.13 11.49
N TRP A 23 -14.48 -13.41 10.29
CA TRP A 23 -13.95 -14.72 9.94
C TRP A 23 -12.80 -14.59 8.95
N GLN A 24 -11.94 -15.61 8.92
CA GLN A 24 -10.88 -15.72 7.92
C GLN A 24 -10.67 -17.21 7.62
N THR A 25 -10.58 -17.54 6.35
CA THR A 25 -10.19 -18.87 5.86
C THR A 25 -8.90 -18.75 5.08
N ASN A 26 -7.96 -19.66 5.32
CA ASN A 26 -6.71 -19.76 4.58
C ASN A 26 -6.63 -21.13 3.90
N GLN A 27 -6.29 -21.14 2.63
CA GLN A 27 -6.01 -22.33 1.85
C GLN A 27 -4.63 -22.20 1.23
N THR A 28 -3.78 -23.20 1.46
CA THR A 28 -2.42 -23.22 0.91
C THR A 28 -2.21 -24.53 0.18
N THR A 29 -1.66 -24.44 -1.03
CA THR A 29 -1.29 -25.59 -1.85
C THR A 29 0.14 -25.45 -2.30
N ASP A 30 0.97 -26.45 -2.03
CA ASP A 30 2.37 -26.49 -2.42
C ASP A 30 2.67 -27.72 -3.26
N ILE A 31 3.42 -27.50 -4.35
CA ILE A 31 4.00 -28.56 -5.18
C ILE A 31 5.49 -28.31 -5.24
N ARG A 32 6.28 -29.36 -4.98
CA ARG A 32 7.74 -29.29 -5.01
C ARG A 32 8.30 -30.45 -5.83
N ILE A 33 9.27 -30.15 -6.67
CA ILE A 33 10.05 -31.10 -7.45
C ILE A 33 11.53 -30.85 -7.20
N ASP A 34 12.23 -31.90 -6.79
CA ASP A 34 13.68 -31.94 -6.70
C ASP A 34 14.18 -33.07 -7.58
N HIS A 35 15.15 -32.77 -8.44
CA HIS A 35 15.67 -33.80 -9.32
C HIS A 35 17.15 -33.58 -9.62
N ARG A 36 17.90 -34.69 -9.67
CA ARG A 36 19.29 -34.71 -10.08
C ARG A 36 19.35 -35.13 -11.54
N LEU A 37 19.45 -34.15 -12.44
CA LEU A 37 19.48 -34.37 -13.90
C LEU A 37 20.72 -35.14 -14.34
N THR A 38 21.86 -34.85 -13.70
CA THR A 38 23.13 -35.53 -13.93
C THR A 38 23.89 -35.64 -12.61
N ASP A 39 25.06 -36.29 -12.62
CA ASP A 39 25.90 -36.31 -11.43
C ASP A 39 26.33 -34.92 -10.94
N LYS A 40 26.28 -33.91 -11.81
CA LYS A 40 26.73 -32.54 -11.58
C LYS A 40 25.62 -31.52 -11.52
N ASP A 41 24.43 -31.84 -12.02
CA ASP A 41 23.32 -30.89 -12.17
C ASP A 41 22.13 -31.31 -11.30
N THR A 42 21.69 -30.41 -10.43
CA THR A 42 20.45 -30.55 -9.66
C THR A 42 19.50 -29.40 -9.97
N ILE A 43 18.21 -29.72 -10.02
CA ILE A 43 17.13 -28.76 -10.15
C ILE A 43 16.19 -28.85 -8.96
N PHE A 44 15.65 -27.70 -8.60
CA PHE A 44 14.60 -27.54 -7.63
C PHE A 44 13.54 -26.62 -8.24
N ALA A 45 12.27 -27.00 -8.14
CA ALA A 45 11.15 -26.16 -8.49
C ALA A 45 10.07 -26.26 -7.41
N ARG A 46 9.46 -25.13 -7.05
CA ARG A 46 8.31 -25.04 -6.16
C ARG A 46 7.27 -24.13 -6.76
N TYR A 47 6.02 -24.57 -6.71
CA TYR A 47 4.85 -23.72 -6.88
C TYR A 47 4.07 -23.70 -5.57
N SER A 48 3.70 -22.50 -5.12
CA SER A 48 2.87 -22.28 -3.94
C SER A 48 1.68 -21.40 -4.34
N TYR A 49 0.48 -21.80 -3.92
CA TYR A 49 -0.74 -21.02 -4.03
C TYR A 49 -1.29 -20.76 -2.64
N ASN A 50 -1.62 -19.51 -2.34
CA ASN A 50 -2.31 -19.13 -1.11
C ASN A 50 -3.59 -18.38 -1.47
N LEU A 51 -4.70 -18.79 -0.86
CA LEU A 51 -5.97 -18.08 -0.90
C LEU A 51 -6.39 -17.77 0.54
N THR A 52 -6.49 -16.48 0.83
CA THR A 52 -7.07 -15.96 2.05
C THR A 52 -8.38 -15.29 1.70
N ASN A 53 -9.46 -15.65 2.36
CA ASN A 53 -10.72 -14.92 2.33
C ASN A 53 -11.08 -14.55 3.75
N GLY A 54 -11.64 -13.37 3.94
CA GLY A 54 -12.12 -12.99 5.26
C GLY A 54 -13.11 -11.85 5.24
N LEU A 55 -13.65 -11.59 6.42
CA LEU A 55 -14.53 -10.47 6.71
C LEU A 55 -13.99 -9.76 7.93
N THR A 56 -13.58 -8.52 7.74
CA THR A 56 -13.32 -7.61 8.86
C THR A 56 -14.67 -7.10 9.35
N PRO A 57 -15.07 -7.37 10.60
CA PRO A 57 -16.38 -6.97 11.09
C PRO A 57 -16.49 -5.45 11.24
N SER A 58 -17.73 -4.95 11.17
CA SER A 58 -18.08 -3.59 11.58
C SER A 58 -18.07 -3.46 13.11
N GLN A 59 -17.83 -2.25 13.62
CA GLN A 59 -17.87 -1.95 15.06
C GLN A 59 -19.27 -1.54 15.54
N CYS A 60 -20.27 -1.60 14.66
CA CYS A 60 -21.69 -1.44 14.98
C CYS A 60 -22.53 -2.52 14.29
N PRO A 61 -23.71 -2.85 14.84
CA PRO A 61 -24.66 -3.71 14.16
C PRO A 61 -25.23 -3.01 12.92
N PRO A 62 -25.62 -3.76 11.89
CA PRO A 62 -26.41 -3.23 10.78
C PRO A 62 -27.76 -2.67 11.27
N ALA A 63 -28.26 -1.64 10.59
CA ALA A 63 -29.52 -0.98 10.89
C ALA A 63 -30.46 -0.99 9.68
N GLN A 64 -31.77 -0.95 9.92
CA GLN A 64 -32.77 -0.82 8.84
C GLN A 64 -32.99 0.65 8.49
N ILE A 65 -32.86 0.98 7.21
CA ILE A 65 -33.20 2.28 6.64
C ILE A 65 -34.20 2.05 5.51
N GLY A 66 -35.46 2.38 5.75
CA GLY A 66 -36.55 2.06 4.83
C GLY A 66 -36.66 0.55 4.63
N ASP A 67 -36.48 0.10 3.39
CA ASP A 67 -36.51 -1.29 2.95
C ASP A 67 -35.12 -1.95 2.89
N ARG A 68 -34.06 -1.27 3.32
CA ARG A 68 -32.67 -1.73 3.19
C ARG A 68 -31.98 -1.93 4.53
N THR A 69 -31.18 -2.99 4.60
CA THR A 69 -30.21 -3.18 5.68
C THR A 69 -28.94 -2.42 5.33
N VAL A 70 -28.45 -1.58 6.24
CA VAL A 70 -27.24 -0.76 6.06
C VAL A 70 -26.25 -1.08 7.18
N ASP A 71 -25.02 -1.39 6.82
CA ASP A 71 -23.90 -1.47 7.77
C ASP A 71 -23.31 -0.06 7.94
N PRO A 72 -23.42 0.55 9.13
CA PRO A 72 -22.90 1.89 9.36
C PRO A 72 -21.37 1.96 9.43
N THR A 73 -20.68 0.81 9.53
CA THR A 73 -19.21 0.72 9.61
C THR A 73 -18.60 1.68 10.61
N CYS A 74 -19.25 1.78 11.77
CA CYS A 74 -18.89 2.74 12.80
C CYS A 74 -17.41 2.67 13.15
N ASN A 75 -16.83 3.83 13.47
CA ASN A 75 -15.51 3.93 14.06
C ASN A 75 -15.55 4.46 15.48
N THR A 76 -15.43 3.57 16.45
CA THR A 76 -15.44 3.89 17.88
C THR A 76 -14.06 4.24 18.44
N ASN A 77 -12.98 4.09 17.65
CA ASN A 77 -11.59 4.22 18.12
C ASN A 77 -10.80 5.40 17.51
N GLY A 78 -11.47 6.42 16.95
CA GLY A 78 -10.81 7.61 16.35
C GLY A 78 -10.48 7.47 14.85
N THR A 79 -9.92 8.50 14.21
CA THR A 79 -9.72 8.62 12.74
C THR A 79 -8.82 7.56 12.08
N ALA A 80 -8.27 6.60 12.82
CA ALA A 80 -7.50 5.49 12.23
C ALA A 80 -8.41 4.66 11.31
N GLY A 81 -8.00 4.50 10.06
CA GLY A 81 -8.81 3.88 9.00
C GLY A 81 -9.37 2.52 9.41
N ILE A 82 -10.69 2.39 9.28
CA ILE A 82 -11.37 1.10 9.37
C ILE A 82 -11.27 0.41 8.02
N TYR A 83 -11.30 -0.92 8.03
CA TYR A 83 -11.27 -1.75 6.83
C TYR A 83 -12.38 -2.82 6.86
N SER A 84 -13.52 -2.49 7.49
CA SER A 84 -14.67 -3.39 7.61
C SER A 84 -15.23 -3.74 6.25
N GLY A 85 -15.60 -5.01 6.09
CA GLY A 85 -16.02 -5.58 4.82
C GLY A 85 -15.18 -6.79 4.42
N PRO A 86 -15.61 -7.48 3.34
CA PRO A 86 -14.91 -8.66 2.86
C PRO A 86 -13.58 -8.27 2.24
N TYR A 87 -12.59 -9.13 2.44
CA TYR A 87 -11.30 -9.06 1.77
C TYR A 87 -10.90 -10.43 1.25
N ASN A 88 -10.12 -10.43 0.18
CA ASN A 88 -9.48 -11.62 -0.34
C ASN A 88 -8.02 -11.33 -0.69
N THR A 89 -7.19 -12.37 -0.60
CA THR A 89 -5.84 -12.36 -1.12
C THR A 89 -5.60 -13.65 -1.85
N PHE A 90 -5.21 -13.58 -3.11
CA PHE A 90 -4.74 -14.73 -3.88
C PHE A 90 -3.28 -14.51 -4.28
N ALA A 91 -2.41 -15.41 -3.84
CA ALA A 91 -0.98 -15.31 -4.06
C ALA A 91 -0.44 -16.54 -4.76
N HIS A 92 0.25 -16.31 -5.89
CA HIS A 92 1.02 -17.33 -6.60
C HIS A 92 2.51 -17.09 -6.35
N ASN A 93 3.26 -18.15 -6.06
CA ASN A 93 4.71 -18.11 -6.02
C ASN A 93 5.30 -19.27 -6.82
N ILE A 94 6.25 -18.97 -7.70
CA ILE A 94 7.05 -19.96 -8.41
C ILE A 94 8.51 -19.69 -8.06
N VAL A 95 9.22 -20.72 -7.61
CA VAL A 95 10.67 -20.67 -7.41
C VAL A 95 11.28 -21.79 -8.22
N ALA A 96 12.31 -21.48 -9.01
CA ALA A 96 13.13 -22.47 -9.68
C ALA A 96 14.61 -22.20 -9.39
N ASN A 97 15.38 -23.26 -9.21
CA ASN A 97 16.81 -23.22 -9.00
C ASN A 97 17.49 -24.32 -9.81
N TRP A 98 18.58 -23.99 -10.48
CA TRP A 98 19.50 -24.94 -11.08
C TRP A 98 20.88 -24.74 -10.48
N LEU A 99 21.46 -25.82 -9.97
CA LEU A 99 22.79 -25.87 -9.39
C LEU A 99 23.65 -26.84 -10.19
N ARG A 100 24.81 -26.36 -10.65
CA ARG A 100 25.83 -27.18 -11.28
C ARG A 100 27.11 -27.20 -10.46
N VAL A 101 27.54 -28.39 -10.04
CA VAL A 101 28.87 -28.63 -9.46
C VAL A 101 29.77 -29.13 -10.57
N ALA A 102 30.40 -28.20 -11.31
CA ALA A 102 31.22 -28.53 -12.46
C ALA A 102 32.51 -29.30 -12.04
N SER A 103 33.06 -28.95 -10.87
CA SER A 103 34.19 -29.61 -10.21
C SER A 103 34.14 -29.37 -8.69
N PRO A 104 35.00 -29.99 -7.87
CA PRO A 104 35.06 -29.73 -6.42
C PRO A 104 35.33 -28.27 -6.04
N THR A 105 35.77 -27.45 -6.99
CA THR A 105 36.10 -26.05 -6.77
C THR A 105 35.22 -25.09 -7.55
N LEU A 106 34.34 -25.54 -8.45
CA LEU A 106 33.56 -24.68 -9.32
C LEU A 106 32.08 -25.02 -9.27
N MET A 107 31.27 -24.08 -8.78
CA MET A 107 29.83 -24.21 -8.65
C MET A 107 29.13 -23.05 -9.35
N THR A 108 28.07 -23.33 -10.09
CA THR A 108 27.21 -22.33 -10.74
C THR A 108 25.79 -22.51 -10.24
N GLU A 109 25.12 -21.42 -9.91
CA GLU A 109 23.73 -21.41 -9.47
C GLU A 109 22.93 -20.39 -10.29
N LEU A 110 21.74 -20.78 -10.74
CA LEU A 110 20.78 -19.91 -11.41
C LEU A 110 19.41 -20.07 -10.75
N LYS A 111 18.83 -18.94 -10.32
CA LYS A 111 17.55 -18.86 -9.63
C LYS A 111 16.57 -18.01 -10.41
N TYR A 112 15.32 -18.43 -10.39
CA TYR A 112 14.17 -17.66 -10.80
C TYR A 112 13.13 -17.66 -9.68
N ASN A 113 12.55 -16.51 -9.39
CA ASN A 113 11.43 -16.35 -8.48
C ASN A 113 10.37 -15.47 -9.14
N PHE A 114 9.12 -15.92 -9.11
CA PHE A 114 7.95 -15.15 -9.48
C PHE A 114 7.02 -15.11 -8.30
N VAL A 115 6.53 -13.92 -7.95
CA VAL A 115 5.53 -13.75 -6.90
C VAL A 115 4.44 -12.80 -7.37
N ARG A 116 3.20 -13.26 -7.23
CA ARG A 116 1.98 -12.54 -7.61
C ARG A 116 0.92 -12.62 -6.52
N PRO A 117 1.02 -11.79 -5.46
CA PRO A 117 -0.10 -11.52 -4.58
C PRO A 117 -1.03 -10.51 -5.25
N LEU A 118 -2.32 -10.78 -5.20
CA LEU A 118 -3.35 -9.78 -5.41
C LEU A 118 -4.26 -9.79 -4.19
N THR A 119 -4.43 -8.63 -3.58
CA THR A 119 -5.30 -8.42 -2.43
C THR A 119 -6.38 -7.44 -2.83
N SER A 120 -7.62 -7.79 -2.53
CA SER A 120 -8.74 -6.86 -2.63
C SER A 120 -9.48 -6.74 -1.31
N ALA A 121 -9.97 -5.55 -1.02
CA ALA A 121 -10.89 -5.29 0.07
C ALA A 121 -12.07 -4.49 -0.48
N SER A 122 -13.27 -4.87 -0.09
CA SER A 122 -14.52 -4.25 -0.53
C SER A 122 -15.32 -3.74 0.65
N ARG A 123 -16.20 -2.78 0.39
CA ARG A 123 -17.16 -2.27 1.38
C ARG A 123 -18.06 -3.42 1.86
N PRO A 124 -18.66 -3.33 3.05
CA PRO A 124 -19.58 -4.33 3.56
C PRO A 124 -20.66 -4.68 2.54
N SER A 125 -20.96 -5.97 2.41
CA SER A 125 -21.92 -6.48 1.44
C SER A 125 -23.36 -6.03 1.71
N ALA A 126 -23.68 -5.63 2.94
CA ALA A 126 -24.98 -5.07 3.30
C ALA A 126 -25.24 -3.71 2.65
N ASN A 127 -24.18 -2.91 2.45
CA ASN A 127 -24.31 -1.64 1.76
C ASN A 127 -24.49 -1.95 0.27
N SER A 128 -25.40 -1.26 -0.41
CA SER A 128 -25.56 -1.41 -1.86
C SER A 128 -24.72 -0.35 -2.58
N ALA A 129 -24.44 -0.57 -3.87
CA ALA A 129 -23.63 0.39 -4.63
C ALA A 129 -24.33 1.75 -4.67
N ASP A 130 -25.63 1.79 -4.94
CA ASP A 130 -26.49 2.97 -5.03
C ASP A 130 -26.88 3.59 -3.67
N LEU A 131 -26.31 3.14 -2.55
CA LEU A 131 -26.74 3.54 -1.20
C LEU A 131 -26.67 5.06 -0.98
N ALA A 132 -25.65 5.75 -1.50
CA ALA A 132 -25.57 7.21 -1.39
C ALA A 132 -26.78 7.88 -2.06
N SER A 133 -27.09 7.48 -3.30
CA SER A 133 -28.23 7.99 -4.07
C SER A 133 -29.56 7.68 -3.40
N TYR A 134 -29.71 6.47 -2.84
CA TYR A 134 -30.89 6.07 -2.05
C TYR A 134 -31.11 6.99 -0.84
N LEU A 135 -30.02 7.43 -0.20
CA LEU A 135 -30.04 8.37 0.92
C LEU A 135 -30.12 9.85 0.49
N GLY A 136 -30.20 10.12 -0.82
CA GLY A 136 -30.34 11.47 -1.38
C GLY A 136 -29.03 12.17 -1.74
N PHE A 137 -27.87 11.54 -1.56
CA PHE A 137 -26.57 12.09 -1.97
C PHE A 137 -26.41 11.99 -3.49
N ARG A 138 -26.30 13.15 -4.15
CA ARG A 138 -26.08 13.21 -5.60
C ARG A 138 -24.58 13.22 -5.90
N ASN A 139 -24.22 12.84 -7.12
CA ASN A 139 -22.87 12.83 -7.67
C ASN A 139 -21.85 11.95 -6.93
N VAL A 140 -22.17 11.37 -5.77
CA VAL A 140 -21.34 10.38 -5.07
C VAL A 140 -21.25 9.10 -5.89
N ASN A 141 -22.39 8.57 -6.35
CA ASN A 141 -22.44 7.40 -7.19
C ASN A 141 -22.09 7.72 -8.64
N ASP A 142 -20.91 7.31 -9.09
CA ASP A 142 -20.54 7.32 -10.50
C ASP A 142 -20.91 5.97 -11.13
N SER A 143 -21.76 5.99 -12.17
CA SER A 143 -22.15 4.77 -12.89
C SER A 143 -21.00 4.13 -13.65
N SER A 144 -19.96 4.90 -13.98
CA SER A 144 -18.77 4.39 -14.69
C SER A 144 -17.77 3.72 -13.75
N ASP A 145 -17.86 3.96 -12.43
CA ASP A 145 -16.92 3.40 -11.47
C ASP A 145 -17.60 3.00 -10.13
N PRO A 146 -17.78 1.69 -9.88
CA PRO A 146 -18.44 1.19 -8.68
C PRO A 146 -17.68 1.48 -7.38
N ILE A 147 -16.39 1.87 -7.42
CA ILE A 147 -15.64 2.21 -6.21
C ILE A 147 -16.22 3.42 -5.47
N THR A 148 -16.92 4.28 -6.22
CA THR A 148 -17.59 5.48 -5.72
C THR A 148 -18.92 5.18 -5.04
N GLY A 149 -19.42 3.94 -5.14
CA GLY A 149 -20.70 3.54 -4.56
C GLY A 149 -20.60 3.09 -3.11
N GLY A 150 -21.62 3.42 -2.32
CA GLY A 150 -21.73 3.08 -0.91
C GLY A 150 -22.15 4.26 -0.03
N LEU A 151 -21.91 4.16 1.27
CA LEU A 151 -22.24 5.21 2.26
C LEU A 151 -21.09 6.23 2.36
N PRO A 152 -21.32 7.55 2.20
CA PRO A 152 -20.32 8.58 2.49
C PRO A 152 -19.82 8.52 3.93
N TRP A 153 -18.61 9.02 4.18
CA TRP A 153 -18.02 9.02 5.52
C TRP A 153 -18.40 10.29 6.30
N PHE A 154 -18.95 10.10 7.50
CA PHE A 154 -19.34 11.16 8.42
C PHE A 154 -18.49 11.07 9.68
N GLU A 155 -17.78 12.14 10.02
CA GLU A 155 -16.90 12.19 11.20
C GLU A 155 -17.16 13.41 12.07
N MET A 156 -17.22 13.21 13.38
CA MET A 156 -17.29 14.31 14.36
C MET A 156 -15.87 14.64 14.83
N ARG A 157 -15.46 15.91 14.79
CA ARG A 157 -14.12 16.39 15.15
C ARG A 157 -14.18 17.43 16.28
N PRO A 158 -13.44 17.28 17.39
CA PRO A 158 -12.66 16.09 17.76
C PRO A 158 -13.58 14.87 17.96
N THR A 159 -13.02 13.66 17.78
CA THR A 159 -13.75 12.38 17.77
C THR A 159 -14.40 12.07 19.10
N SER A 160 -15.59 12.63 19.29
CA SER A 160 -16.44 12.53 20.48
C SER A 160 -17.62 11.58 20.25
N TYR A 161 -17.91 11.28 18.99
CA TYR A 161 -18.92 10.34 18.53
C TYR A 161 -18.29 9.42 17.49
N ALA A 162 -18.81 8.20 17.36
CA ALA A 162 -18.31 7.25 16.38
C ALA A 162 -18.55 7.75 14.96
N ALA A 163 -17.52 7.80 14.12
CA ALA A 163 -17.73 8.09 12.70
C ALA A 163 -18.57 6.98 12.06
N ILE A 164 -19.35 7.29 11.02
CA ILE A 164 -20.15 6.30 10.29
C ILE A 164 -19.93 6.47 8.79
N GLY A 165 -20.08 5.41 8.01
CA GLY A 165 -19.85 5.45 6.57
C GLY A 165 -18.89 4.37 6.11
N ASP A 166 -18.94 4.04 4.82
CA ASP A 166 -18.10 2.98 4.29
C ASP A 166 -16.61 3.34 4.40
N PRO A 167 -15.72 2.36 4.66
CA PRO A 167 -14.37 2.65 5.08
C PRO A 167 -13.55 3.47 4.08
N THR A 168 -12.77 4.41 4.58
CA THR A 168 -12.27 5.57 3.82
C THR A 168 -11.22 5.24 2.77
N PHE A 169 -10.62 4.05 2.84
CA PHE A 169 -9.61 3.56 1.89
C PHE A 169 -10.03 2.24 1.23
N ILE A 170 -11.35 1.99 1.18
CA ILE A 170 -11.98 0.84 0.53
C ILE A 170 -12.95 1.35 -0.56
N PRO A 171 -13.07 0.70 -1.72
CA PRO A 171 -12.35 -0.51 -2.10
C PRO A 171 -10.85 -0.27 -2.33
N MET A 172 -10.10 -1.33 -2.11
CA MET A 172 -8.66 -1.38 -2.30
C MET A 172 -8.36 -2.59 -3.16
N GLU A 173 -7.58 -2.40 -4.21
CA GLU A 173 -6.96 -3.48 -4.97
C GLU A 173 -5.46 -3.22 -5.03
N THR A 174 -4.69 -4.19 -4.56
CA THR A 174 -3.23 -4.16 -4.63
C THR A 174 -2.74 -5.42 -5.32
N GLU A 175 -1.91 -5.28 -6.34
CA GLU A 175 -1.27 -6.38 -7.02
C GLU A 175 0.22 -6.14 -7.15
N ASP A 176 1.01 -7.21 -7.02
CA ASP A 176 2.42 -7.25 -7.40
C ASP A 176 2.62 -8.36 -8.43
N HIS A 177 3.44 -8.16 -9.45
CA HIS A 177 3.94 -9.17 -10.38
C HIS A 177 5.47 -9.06 -10.43
N ASN A 178 6.14 -9.61 -9.41
CA ASN A 178 7.59 -9.48 -9.28
C ASN A 178 8.27 -10.70 -9.89
N HIS A 179 9.19 -10.47 -10.81
CA HIS A 179 10.09 -11.49 -11.37
C HIS A 179 11.50 -11.19 -10.89
N GLN A 180 12.20 -12.20 -10.37
CA GLN A 180 13.58 -12.09 -9.94
C GLN A 180 14.40 -13.19 -10.59
N ILE A 181 15.44 -12.81 -11.29
CA ILE A 181 16.43 -13.73 -11.86
C ILE A 181 17.76 -13.43 -11.19
N ALA A 182 18.46 -14.44 -10.70
CA ALA A 182 19.77 -14.28 -10.08
C ALA A 182 20.69 -15.44 -10.46
N GLY A 183 21.92 -15.13 -10.83
CA GLY A 183 22.96 -16.09 -11.13
C GLY A 183 24.20 -15.87 -10.27
N SER A 184 24.88 -16.93 -9.89
CA SER A 184 26.18 -16.83 -9.24
C SER A 184 27.13 -17.94 -9.64
N LEU A 185 28.43 -17.62 -9.59
CA LEU A 185 29.54 -18.53 -9.77
C LEU A 185 30.39 -18.49 -8.51
N THR A 186 30.69 -19.66 -7.96
CA THR A 186 31.62 -19.82 -6.85
C THR A 186 32.83 -20.60 -7.33
N LYS A 187 34.03 -20.05 -7.12
CA LYS A 187 35.31 -20.67 -7.47
C LYS A 187 36.24 -20.66 -6.26
N MET A 188 36.68 -21.85 -5.85
CA MET A 188 37.77 -22.02 -4.90
C MET A 188 39.10 -22.13 -5.66
N MET A 189 40.07 -21.28 -5.31
CA MET A 189 41.40 -21.30 -5.92
C MET A 189 42.47 -20.94 -4.88
N GLY A 190 43.32 -21.91 -4.53
CA GLY A 190 44.35 -21.71 -3.52
C GLY A 190 43.78 -21.18 -2.19
N ALA A 191 44.21 -19.98 -1.79
CA ALA A 191 43.75 -19.31 -0.58
C ALA A 191 42.45 -18.50 -0.73
N HIS A 192 41.88 -18.45 -1.94
CA HIS A 192 40.72 -17.63 -2.29
C HIS A 192 39.46 -18.47 -2.46
N SER A 193 38.34 -17.93 -1.97
CA SER A 193 37.00 -18.41 -2.23
C SER A 193 36.19 -17.27 -2.82
N ILE A 194 36.15 -17.23 -4.16
CA ILE A 194 35.55 -16.14 -4.91
C ILE A 194 34.11 -16.52 -5.25
N LYS A 195 33.17 -15.64 -4.93
CA LYS A 195 31.78 -15.70 -5.37
C LYS A 195 31.44 -14.44 -6.14
N MET A 196 31.06 -14.58 -7.40
CA MET A 196 30.59 -13.46 -8.22
C MET A 196 29.25 -13.78 -8.83
N GLY A 197 28.46 -12.77 -9.10
CA GLY A 197 27.13 -12.99 -9.63
C GLY A 197 26.41 -11.69 -9.93
N GLY A 198 25.18 -11.84 -10.36
CA GLY A 198 24.30 -10.73 -10.65
C GLY A 198 22.86 -11.19 -10.71
N GLY A 199 21.97 -10.22 -10.82
CA GLY A 199 20.56 -10.50 -10.94
C GLY A 199 19.81 -9.26 -11.38
N ILE A 200 18.54 -9.47 -11.66
CA ILE A 200 17.60 -8.41 -11.97
C ILE A 200 16.26 -8.74 -11.32
N VAL A 201 15.69 -7.75 -10.65
CA VAL A 201 14.29 -7.77 -10.24
C VAL A 201 13.51 -6.91 -11.22
N PHE A 202 12.47 -7.47 -11.83
CA PHE A 202 11.43 -6.72 -12.51
C PHE A 202 10.28 -6.58 -11.51
N ARG A 203 10.05 -5.37 -11.03
CA ARG A 203 8.87 -5.08 -10.23
C ARG A 203 7.77 -4.61 -11.15
N MET A 204 6.60 -5.19 -10.98
CA MET A 204 5.37 -4.63 -11.53
C MET A 204 4.37 -4.59 -10.40
N PHE A 205 3.68 -3.49 -10.20
CA PHE A 205 2.73 -3.38 -9.09
C PHE A 205 1.65 -2.35 -9.39
N GLY A 206 0.47 -2.59 -8.86
CA GLY A 206 -0.68 -1.72 -8.96
C GLY A 206 -1.30 -1.53 -7.60
N VAL A 207 -1.65 -0.29 -7.28
CA VAL A 207 -2.39 0.06 -6.06
C VAL A 207 -3.52 0.98 -6.45
N GLN A 208 -4.70 0.40 -6.63
CA GLN A 208 -5.93 1.16 -6.78
C GLN A 208 -6.57 1.32 -5.41
N GLN A 209 -6.48 2.53 -4.88
CA GLN A 209 -7.07 2.87 -3.60
C GLN A 209 -7.34 4.37 -3.60
N SER A 210 -8.61 4.74 -3.53
CA SER A 210 -9.03 6.12 -3.37
C SER A 210 -9.21 6.44 -1.89
N GLN A 211 -8.85 7.65 -1.46
CA GLN A 211 -9.17 8.14 -0.13
C GLN A 211 -10.54 8.86 -0.18
N TYR A 212 -11.52 8.43 0.60
CA TYR A 212 -12.89 8.96 0.56
C TYR A 212 -13.52 8.94 -0.86
N PRO A 213 -13.56 7.80 -1.59
CA PRO A 213 -14.15 7.74 -2.93
C PRO A 213 -15.63 8.12 -2.96
N ARG A 214 -16.32 7.94 -1.82
CA ARG A 214 -17.74 8.30 -1.59
C ARG A 214 -17.94 9.68 -0.95
N GLY A 215 -16.86 10.40 -0.66
CA GLY A 215 -16.88 11.66 0.07
C GLY A 215 -16.70 11.52 1.58
N LEU A 216 -16.24 12.62 2.18
CA LEU A 216 -16.05 12.87 3.60
C LEU A 216 -16.85 14.13 3.96
N PHE A 217 -17.66 14.01 5.01
CA PHE A 217 -18.29 15.12 5.70
C PHE A 217 -17.79 15.11 7.15
N ALA A 218 -16.95 16.06 7.51
CA ALA A 218 -16.52 16.23 8.90
C ALA A 218 -17.29 17.36 9.56
N PHE A 219 -17.61 17.22 10.85
CA PHE A 219 -18.39 18.16 11.64
C PHE A 219 -17.62 18.54 12.89
N ASP A 220 -17.44 19.83 13.14
CA ASP A 220 -16.92 20.32 14.41
C ASP A 220 -17.97 21.11 15.21
N SER A 221 -17.59 21.61 16.38
CA SER A 221 -18.49 22.37 17.25
C SER A 221 -18.59 23.86 16.89
N SER A 222 -17.91 24.33 15.84
CA SER A 222 -17.79 25.76 15.55
C SER A 222 -19.13 26.44 15.24
N VAL A 223 -20.06 25.72 14.61
CA VAL A 223 -21.39 26.23 14.24
C VAL A 223 -22.42 26.13 15.39
N THR A 224 -22.10 25.42 16.47
CA THR A 224 -22.99 25.22 17.64
C THR A 224 -22.41 25.76 18.94
N ASN A 225 -21.23 26.36 18.92
CA ASN A 225 -20.61 26.97 20.08
C ASN A 225 -21.25 28.34 20.42
N SER A 226 -20.92 28.87 21.59
CA SER A 226 -21.31 30.24 21.97
C SER A 226 -20.58 31.26 21.09
N GLY A 227 -21.08 32.50 21.05
CA GLY A 227 -20.40 33.63 20.38
C GLY A 227 -19.00 33.95 20.93
N THR A 228 -18.60 33.35 22.06
CA THR A 228 -17.25 33.43 22.63
C THR A 228 -16.34 32.26 22.21
N GLY A 229 -16.81 31.37 21.33
CA GLY A 229 -16.09 30.19 20.86
C GLY A 229 -16.05 29.02 21.86
N SER A 230 -16.91 29.04 22.89
CA SER A 230 -16.92 28.03 23.96
C SER A 230 -18.12 27.08 23.83
N GLY A 231 -17.92 25.82 24.20
CA GLY A 231 -18.95 24.78 24.11
C GLY A 231 -19.24 24.35 22.67
N GLY A 232 -20.51 24.01 22.43
CA GLY A 232 -20.96 23.41 21.18
C GLY A 232 -20.85 21.89 21.15
N ASN A 233 -21.50 21.27 20.17
CA ASN A 233 -21.60 19.83 20.04
C ASN A 233 -21.50 19.44 18.56
N THR A 234 -20.50 18.61 18.25
CA THR A 234 -20.19 18.14 16.89
C THR A 234 -21.36 17.37 16.26
N PHE A 235 -22.10 16.61 17.07
CA PHE A 235 -23.28 15.88 16.64
C PHE A 235 -24.48 16.80 16.40
N ALA A 236 -24.60 17.89 17.15
CA ALA A 236 -25.60 18.91 16.86
C ALA A 236 -25.31 19.60 15.50
N SER A 237 -24.05 19.84 15.16
CA SER A 237 -23.66 20.34 13.82
C SER A 237 -24.05 19.37 12.70
N LEU A 238 -23.93 18.05 12.93
CA LEU A 238 -24.42 17.01 12.02
C LEU A 238 -25.94 17.07 11.85
N LEU A 239 -26.71 17.22 12.94
CA LEU A 239 -28.17 17.34 12.90
C LEU A 239 -28.64 18.58 12.13
N LEU A 240 -27.86 19.67 12.20
CA LEU A 240 -28.10 20.89 11.42
C LEU A 240 -27.70 20.74 9.94
N GLY A 241 -26.96 19.68 9.59
CA GLY A 241 -26.44 19.48 8.24
C GLY A 241 -25.35 20.48 7.86
N LEU A 242 -24.51 20.89 8.82
CA LEU A 242 -23.48 21.93 8.64
C LEU A 242 -22.08 21.33 8.81
N PRO A 243 -21.52 20.66 7.79
CA PRO A 243 -20.16 20.13 7.85
C PRO A 243 -19.13 21.25 7.91
N SER A 244 -18.07 21.04 8.68
CA SER A 244 -16.90 21.91 8.69
C SER A 244 -15.85 21.53 7.66
N VAL A 245 -15.86 20.29 7.17
CA VAL A 245 -15.04 19.84 6.04
C VAL A 245 -15.86 19.02 5.07
N GLU A 246 -15.70 19.30 3.78
CA GLU A 246 -16.11 18.41 2.70
C GLU A 246 -14.90 18.05 1.83
N GLN A 247 -14.74 16.76 1.55
CA GLN A 247 -13.66 16.27 0.69
C GLN A 247 -14.09 15.02 -0.08
N ARG A 248 -13.58 14.85 -1.30
CA ARG A 248 -13.65 13.58 -2.03
C ARG A 248 -12.41 13.40 -2.89
N THR A 249 -11.82 12.20 -2.88
CA THR A 249 -10.75 11.84 -3.82
C THR A 249 -11.18 10.62 -4.62
N HIS A 250 -11.01 10.69 -5.94
CA HIS A 250 -11.32 9.61 -6.85
C HIS A 250 -10.15 9.36 -7.80
N PHE A 251 -9.64 8.13 -7.76
CA PHE A 251 -8.55 7.63 -8.59
C PHE A 251 -9.09 6.40 -9.34
N PRO A 252 -9.63 6.58 -10.56
CA PRO A 252 -10.31 5.52 -11.33
C PRO A 252 -9.33 4.58 -12.03
N ILE A 253 -8.03 4.84 -11.93
CA ILE A 253 -7.02 4.12 -12.70
C ILE A 253 -6.57 2.89 -11.92
N HIS A 254 -6.39 1.79 -12.64
CA HIS A 254 -5.68 0.60 -12.17
C HIS A 254 -4.24 0.66 -12.72
N PRO A 255 -3.31 1.35 -12.03
CA PRO A 255 -1.97 1.58 -12.58
C PRO A 255 -1.18 0.29 -12.60
N LEU A 256 -0.41 0.06 -13.66
CA LEU A 256 0.60 -0.99 -13.72
C LEU A 256 1.97 -0.34 -13.71
N ASN A 257 2.44 -0.03 -12.50
CA ASN A 257 3.76 0.57 -12.29
C ASN A 257 4.84 -0.47 -12.52
N ARG A 258 6.01 -0.03 -13.01
CA ARG A 258 7.14 -0.88 -13.36
C ARG A 258 8.45 -0.29 -12.87
N SER A 259 9.33 -1.12 -12.33
CA SER A 259 10.74 -0.76 -12.10
C SER A 259 11.65 -1.96 -12.29
N LYS A 260 12.94 -1.69 -12.50
CA LYS A 260 13.97 -2.70 -12.66
C LYS A 260 15.08 -2.46 -11.64
N GLU A 261 15.60 -3.56 -11.09
CA GLU A 261 16.67 -3.53 -10.10
C GLU A 261 17.79 -4.47 -10.53
N PRO A 262 18.59 -4.11 -11.55
CA PRO A 262 19.77 -4.89 -11.90
C PRO A 262 20.84 -4.73 -10.81
N SER A 263 21.54 -5.82 -10.54
CA SER A 263 22.65 -5.83 -9.59
C SER A 263 23.74 -6.79 -10.01
N VAL A 264 24.97 -6.46 -9.64
CA VAL A 264 26.15 -7.33 -9.79
C VAL A 264 26.98 -7.29 -8.51
N PHE A 265 27.71 -8.36 -8.24
CA PHE A 265 28.59 -8.42 -7.08
C PHE A 265 29.78 -9.35 -7.31
N VAL A 266 30.82 -9.10 -6.55
CA VAL A 266 31.97 -9.98 -6.35
C VAL A 266 32.32 -9.99 -4.88
N GLN A 267 32.60 -11.16 -4.34
CA GLN A 267 33.11 -11.37 -3.00
C GLN A 267 34.27 -12.36 -3.06
N ASP A 268 35.30 -12.12 -2.24
CA ASP A 268 36.43 -13.01 -2.05
C ASP A 268 36.68 -13.18 -0.54
N ASP A 269 36.62 -14.43 -0.09
CA ASP A 269 37.11 -14.82 1.22
C ASP A 269 38.54 -15.32 1.05
N TRP A 270 39.49 -14.47 1.41
CA TRP A 270 40.91 -14.68 1.19
C TRP A 270 41.64 -15.01 2.48
N ARG A 271 42.20 -16.23 2.56
CA ARG A 271 43.13 -16.63 3.62
C ARG A 271 44.51 -16.05 3.34
N ALA A 272 44.69 -14.76 3.63
CA ALA A 272 45.94 -14.05 3.38
C ALA A 272 47.15 -14.70 4.10
N THR A 273 46.95 -15.21 5.31
CA THR A 273 47.95 -15.99 6.07
C THR A 273 47.27 -17.09 6.89
N SER A 274 48.05 -17.92 7.60
CA SER A 274 47.51 -18.94 8.52
C SER A 274 46.71 -18.35 9.70
N TRP A 275 46.89 -17.07 10.00
CA TRP A 275 46.24 -16.39 11.10
C TRP A 275 45.28 -15.28 10.66
N LEU A 276 45.33 -14.84 9.40
CA LEU A 276 44.51 -13.73 8.89
C LEU A 276 43.65 -14.18 7.69
N THR A 277 42.35 -13.96 7.82
CA THR A 277 41.38 -14.06 6.71
C THR A 277 40.77 -12.69 6.43
N LEU A 278 40.72 -12.30 5.17
CA LEU A 278 40.08 -11.08 4.69
C LEU A 278 38.80 -11.46 3.94
N ASN A 279 37.74 -10.67 4.12
CA ASN A 279 36.44 -10.85 3.48
C ASN A 279 36.21 -9.57 2.67
N LEU A 280 36.42 -9.64 1.36
CA LEU A 280 36.39 -8.49 0.48
C LEU A 280 35.17 -8.62 -0.43
N GLY A 281 34.33 -7.60 -0.47
CA GLY A 281 33.12 -7.62 -1.26
C GLY A 281 32.84 -6.28 -1.91
N LEU A 282 32.30 -6.31 -3.12
CA LEU A 282 31.78 -5.16 -3.82
C LEU A 282 30.45 -5.54 -4.45
N ARG A 283 29.43 -4.73 -4.22
CA ARG A 283 28.11 -4.88 -4.83
C ARG A 283 27.73 -3.58 -5.50
N TYR A 284 27.23 -3.66 -6.72
CA TYR A 284 26.68 -2.54 -7.45
C TYR A 284 25.21 -2.83 -7.73
N GLU A 285 24.35 -1.93 -7.35
CA GLU A 285 22.90 -2.01 -7.52
C GLU A 285 22.43 -0.77 -8.29
N ILE A 286 21.35 -0.89 -9.03
CA ILE A 286 20.72 0.26 -9.68
C ILE A 286 19.22 0.12 -9.41
N TYR A 287 18.60 1.17 -8.90
CA TYR A 287 17.14 1.25 -8.77
C TYR A 287 16.61 2.19 -9.85
N THR A 288 16.01 1.64 -10.92
CA THR A 288 15.44 2.51 -11.95
C THR A 288 14.21 3.26 -11.41
N PRO A 289 13.96 4.48 -11.89
CA PRO A 289 12.71 5.17 -11.61
C PRO A 289 11.50 4.32 -12.01
N ILE A 290 10.36 4.61 -11.39
CA ILE A 290 9.10 3.95 -11.72
C ILE A 290 8.58 4.53 -13.03
N THR A 291 8.02 3.67 -13.87
CA THR A 291 7.19 4.05 -15.02
C THR A 291 5.82 3.41 -14.89
N GLU A 292 4.81 3.91 -15.61
CA GLU A 292 3.48 3.30 -15.68
C GLU A 292 3.26 2.75 -17.09
N ALA A 293 2.64 1.57 -17.21
CA ALA A 293 2.52 0.82 -18.47
C ALA A 293 1.86 1.58 -19.62
N GLU A 294 0.94 2.49 -19.32
CA GLU A 294 0.14 3.29 -20.25
C GLU A 294 0.45 4.79 -20.11
N ASN A 295 1.60 5.14 -19.51
CA ASN A 295 1.99 6.52 -19.22
C ASN A 295 0.99 7.29 -18.33
N ARG A 296 0.22 6.60 -17.49
CA ARG A 296 -0.75 7.20 -16.55
C ARG A 296 -0.10 7.64 -15.24
N MET A 297 0.98 8.39 -15.37
CA MET A 297 1.74 8.98 -14.27
C MET A 297 2.02 10.45 -14.58
N ALA A 298 1.93 11.30 -13.57
CA ALA A 298 2.24 12.72 -13.70
C ALA A 298 3.03 13.23 -12.50
N ALA A 299 3.79 14.31 -12.66
CA ALA A 299 4.46 15.00 -11.57
C ALA A 299 4.55 16.50 -11.82
N PHE A 300 4.44 17.30 -10.76
CA PHE A 300 4.76 18.72 -10.82
C PHE A 300 6.28 18.91 -10.87
N ARG A 301 6.74 19.64 -11.89
CA ARG A 301 8.15 19.99 -12.09
C ARG A 301 8.32 21.47 -11.82
N SER A 302 8.87 21.79 -10.66
CA SER A 302 9.02 23.17 -10.18
C SER A 302 9.89 24.01 -11.09
N GLU A 303 10.91 23.40 -11.69
CA GLU A 303 11.80 24.02 -12.68
C GLU A 303 11.09 24.36 -14.00
N LEU A 304 9.98 23.69 -14.33
CA LEU A 304 9.14 23.98 -15.50
C LEU A 304 7.87 24.77 -15.13
N GLY A 305 7.57 24.91 -13.83
CA GLY A 305 6.35 25.55 -13.33
C GLY A 305 5.06 24.84 -13.75
N LYS A 306 5.10 23.55 -14.09
CA LYS A 306 3.92 22.81 -14.60
C LYS A 306 3.92 21.34 -14.22
N ILE A 307 2.73 20.73 -14.30
CA ILE A 307 2.57 19.28 -14.24
C ILE A 307 3.00 18.69 -15.60
N ILE A 308 3.85 17.68 -15.55
CA ILE A 308 4.26 16.87 -16.71
C ILE A 308 3.58 15.51 -16.59
N VAL A 309 2.93 15.10 -17.67
CA VAL A 309 2.39 13.74 -17.84
C VAL A 309 3.46 12.88 -18.51
N ALA A 310 3.59 11.63 -18.08
CA ALA A 310 4.50 10.67 -18.68
C ALA A 310 4.17 10.50 -20.17
N SER A 311 5.20 10.17 -20.96
CA SER A 311 5.06 9.84 -22.37
C SER A 311 6.13 8.85 -22.77
N ASP A 312 6.06 8.28 -23.97
CA ASP A 312 7.08 7.34 -24.44
C ASP A 312 8.49 7.96 -24.47
N SER A 313 8.59 9.29 -24.65
CA SER A 313 9.86 10.02 -24.59
C SER A 313 10.31 10.40 -23.17
N ASP A 314 9.39 10.48 -22.21
CA ASP A 314 9.69 10.75 -20.80
C ASP A 314 8.76 9.95 -19.87
N PRO A 315 8.95 8.61 -19.80
CA PRO A 315 8.04 7.74 -19.04
C PRO A 315 8.24 7.85 -17.53
N THR A 316 9.29 8.57 -17.11
CA THR A 316 9.71 8.77 -15.72
C THR A 316 9.39 10.17 -15.19
N VAL A 317 8.69 10.99 -15.99
CA VAL A 317 8.40 12.42 -15.68
C VAL A 317 9.65 13.21 -15.26
N GLY A 318 10.78 12.86 -15.89
CA GLY A 318 12.14 13.39 -15.74
C GLY A 318 12.90 12.99 -14.49
N VAL A 319 12.43 11.99 -13.74
CA VAL A 319 13.24 11.35 -12.69
C VAL A 319 14.35 10.55 -13.36
N LYS A 320 15.61 10.88 -13.04
CA LYS A 320 16.78 10.19 -13.59
C LYS A 320 17.18 9.01 -12.72
N THR A 321 17.68 7.96 -13.36
CA THR A 321 18.31 6.84 -12.66
C THR A 321 19.58 7.31 -11.94
N ASP A 322 19.69 6.96 -10.67
CA ASP A 322 20.94 7.07 -9.92
C ASP A 322 21.79 5.82 -10.15
N TYR A 323 23.09 6.03 -10.38
CA TYR A 323 24.09 5.00 -10.65
C TYR A 323 25.21 5.01 -9.60
N SER A 324 25.01 5.69 -8.47
CA SER A 324 26.02 5.87 -7.42
C SER A 324 26.02 4.77 -6.33
N ASP A 325 25.13 3.78 -6.44
CA ASP A 325 24.86 2.74 -5.44
C ASP A 325 25.93 1.63 -5.43
N ILE A 326 27.16 1.98 -5.06
CA ILE A 326 28.29 1.07 -4.89
C ILE A 326 28.44 0.72 -3.41
N GLY A 327 28.09 -0.51 -3.04
CA GLY A 327 28.17 -1.03 -1.67
C GLY A 327 29.42 -1.90 -1.43
N PRO A 328 30.56 -1.31 -0.99
CA PRO A 328 31.71 -2.07 -0.54
C PRO A 328 31.41 -2.81 0.77
N ARG A 329 32.07 -3.95 0.96
CA ARG A 329 32.10 -4.74 2.20
C ARG A 329 33.53 -5.18 2.47
N LEU A 330 34.05 -4.86 3.63
CA LEU A 330 35.40 -5.21 4.05
C LEU A 330 35.30 -5.86 5.43
N GLY A 331 35.89 -7.02 5.60
CA GLY A 331 35.93 -7.71 6.88
C GLY A 331 37.25 -8.42 7.08
N PHE A 332 37.60 -8.68 8.33
CA PHE A 332 38.75 -9.50 8.66
C PHE A 332 38.48 -10.39 9.87
N SER A 333 39.19 -11.50 9.93
CA SER A 333 39.28 -12.38 11.09
C SER A 333 40.74 -12.72 11.32
N ALA A 334 41.28 -12.35 12.47
CA ALA A 334 42.66 -12.56 12.86
C ALA A 334 42.72 -13.45 14.11
N THR A 335 43.34 -14.62 13.99
CA THR A 335 43.64 -15.50 15.12
C THR A 335 44.91 -14.99 15.80
N ALA A 336 44.78 -14.60 17.06
CA ALA A 336 45.88 -14.17 17.90
C ALA A 336 46.32 -15.31 18.84
N PRO A 337 47.48 -15.19 19.51
CA PRO A 337 47.91 -16.13 20.54
C PRO A 337 46.86 -16.33 21.64
N HIS A 338 47.02 -17.40 22.43
CA HIS A 338 46.08 -17.76 23.52
C HIS A 338 44.65 -18.07 23.05
N ARG A 339 44.51 -18.55 21.80
CA ARG A 339 43.21 -18.93 21.19
C ARG A 339 42.22 -17.77 21.08
N MET A 340 42.73 -16.53 21.03
CA MET A 340 41.93 -15.35 20.80
C MET A 340 41.65 -15.16 19.31
N VAL A 341 40.47 -14.65 18.95
CA VAL A 341 40.14 -14.29 17.56
C VAL A 341 39.54 -12.90 17.52
N PHE A 342 40.21 -11.99 16.82
CA PHE A 342 39.71 -10.65 16.53
C PHE A 342 38.94 -10.66 15.21
N ARG A 343 37.75 -10.06 15.21
CA ARG A 343 36.94 -9.88 14.01
C ARG A 343 36.48 -8.43 13.92
N GLY A 344 36.45 -7.92 12.71
CA GLY A 344 35.94 -6.58 12.42
C GLY A 344 35.46 -6.51 10.98
N GLY A 345 34.64 -5.50 10.70
CA GLY A 345 34.17 -5.26 9.36
C GLY A 345 33.44 -3.94 9.20
N PHE A 346 33.28 -3.54 7.95
CA PHE A 346 32.62 -2.34 7.50
C PHE A 346 31.85 -2.65 6.22
N GLY A 347 30.69 -2.03 6.03
CA GLY A 347 29.96 -2.15 4.78
C GLY A 347 28.93 -1.04 4.58
N ILE A 348 28.65 -0.75 3.31
CA ILE A 348 27.59 0.18 2.88
C ILE A 348 26.54 -0.63 2.13
N THR A 349 25.26 -0.33 2.35
CA THR A 349 24.13 -0.95 1.65
C THR A 349 23.14 0.13 1.26
N TYR A 350 22.56 -0.02 0.08
CA TYR A 350 21.58 0.88 -0.49
C TYR A 350 20.24 0.18 -0.52
N THR A 351 19.18 0.92 -0.21
CA THR A 351 17.81 0.41 -0.25
C THR A 351 16.96 1.37 -1.05
N PRO A 352 16.04 0.88 -1.89
CA PRO A 352 15.10 1.76 -2.54
C PRO A 352 14.21 2.40 -1.48
N VAL A 353 13.74 3.62 -1.74
CA VAL A 353 12.73 4.25 -0.89
C VAL A 353 11.47 3.38 -0.92
N LEU A 354 10.98 2.98 0.25
CA LEU A 354 9.70 2.29 0.41
C LEU A 354 8.58 3.21 -0.12
N ARG A 355 8.13 2.94 -1.34
CA ARG A 355 7.07 3.72 -2.00
C ARG A 355 5.73 3.07 -1.69
N GLY A 356 5.21 3.33 -0.49
CA GLY A 356 3.86 2.91 -0.09
C GLY A 356 2.75 3.59 -0.90
N ALA A 357 1.50 3.16 -0.68
CA ALA A 357 0.29 3.60 -1.40
C ALA A 357 -0.02 5.12 -1.36
N GLY A 358 0.69 5.88 -0.51
CA GLY A 358 0.48 7.30 -0.29
C GLY A 358 1.14 8.17 -1.37
N SER A 359 0.30 8.78 -2.21
CA SER A 359 0.54 10.00 -3.01
C SER A 359 1.65 10.04 -4.07
N PHE A 360 2.69 9.20 -4.06
CA PHE A 360 3.84 9.38 -4.97
C PHE A 360 3.55 9.14 -6.47
N LEU A 361 2.37 8.61 -6.81
CA LEU A 361 1.99 8.25 -8.19
C LEU A 361 0.54 8.64 -8.53
N LYS A 362 -0.14 9.39 -7.64
CA LYS A 362 -1.54 9.80 -7.81
C LYS A 362 -1.58 11.31 -7.98
N ASN A 363 -1.37 11.79 -9.20
CA ASN A 363 -1.39 13.21 -9.52
C ASN A 363 -2.41 13.49 -10.63
N PRO A 364 -3.03 14.68 -10.66
CA PRO A 364 -3.82 15.11 -11.82
C PRO A 364 -3.00 14.96 -13.11
N PRO A 365 -3.63 14.60 -14.24
CA PRO A 365 -5.07 14.46 -14.45
C PRO A 365 -5.66 13.10 -14.04
N PHE A 366 -4.83 12.18 -13.53
CA PHE A 366 -5.20 10.80 -13.25
C PHE A 366 -5.94 10.59 -11.94
N THR A 367 -5.91 11.57 -11.05
CA THR A 367 -6.71 11.62 -9.82
C THR A 367 -7.51 12.91 -9.80
N GLN A 368 -8.76 12.81 -9.37
CA GLN A 368 -9.59 13.97 -9.03
C GLN A 368 -9.61 14.14 -7.51
N ASN A 369 -9.36 15.37 -7.08
CA ASN A 369 -9.50 15.81 -5.70
C ASN A 369 -10.49 16.96 -5.66
N TYR A 370 -11.59 16.75 -4.94
CA TYR A 370 -12.52 17.79 -4.55
C TYR A 370 -12.26 18.11 -3.07
N GLY A 371 -11.87 19.36 -2.78
CA GLY A 371 -11.52 19.80 -1.43
C GLY A 371 -10.09 19.42 -0.99
N PRO A 372 -9.79 19.50 0.32
CA PRO A 372 -10.73 19.80 1.41
C PRO A 372 -11.24 21.24 1.34
N PHE A 373 -12.57 21.42 1.38
CA PHE A 373 -13.19 22.71 1.65
C PHE A 373 -13.46 22.80 3.14
N THR A 374 -12.98 23.86 3.76
CA THR A 374 -13.20 24.12 5.19
C THR A 374 -14.20 25.25 5.35
N SER A 375 -15.24 25.05 6.16
CA SER A 375 -16.14 26.16 6.50
C SER A 375 -15.38 27.18 7.35
N ALA A 376 -15.38 28.46 6.96
CA ALA A 376 -14.73 29.54 7.70
C ALA A 376 -15.60 30.06 8.87
N ALA A 377 -16.19 29.15 9.65
CA ALA A 377 -17.08 29.49 10.76
C ALA A 377 -16.37 30.20 11.95
N THR A 378 -15.08 30.54 11.81
CA THR A 378 -14.38 31.42 12.75
C THR A 378 -14.95 32.84 12.67
N SER A 379 -15.66 33.24 13.74
CA SER A 379 -16.10 34.59 14.11
C SER A 379 -17.10 35.33 13.21
N GLY A 380 -18.03 34.63 12.54
CA GLY A 380 -19.10 35.28 11.75
C GLY A 380 -20.43 34.54 11.63
N GLY A 381 -20.54 33.30 12.12
CA GLY A 381 -21.80 32.58 12.29
C GLY A 381 -22.56 32.18 11.01
N ARG A 382 -21.96 32.30 9.82
CA ARG A 382 -22.60 31.88 8.55
C ARG A 382 -21.92 30.63 8.00
N PRO A 383 -22.58 29.46 8.06
CA PRO A 383 -22.10 28.27 7.37
C PRO A 383 -22.01 28.53 5.86
N THR A 384 -20.93 28.06 5.26
CA THR A 384 -20.70 28.12 3.81
C THR A 384 -20.70 26.74 3.16
N LEU A 385 -20.92 25.70 3.96
CA LEU A 385 -21.04 24.31 3.55
C LEU A 385 -22.30 23.74 4.19
N PHE A 386 -23.10 23.06 3.40
CA PHE A 386 -24.31 22.37 3.82
C PHE A 386 -24.22 20.91 3.39
N LEU A 387 -24.84 20.00 4.13
CA LEU A 387 -24.88 18.59 3.74
C LEU A 387 -25.64 18.36 2.43
N SER A 388 -26.49 19.33 2.04
CA SER A 388 -27.14 19.38 0.74
C SER A 388 -26.22 19.85 -0.39
N ASP A 389 -25.09 20.47 -0.07
CA ASP A 389 -24.05 20.77 -1.03
C ASP A 389 -23.42 19.43 -1.40
N VAL A 390 -23.77 18.98 -2.59
CA VAL A 390 -23.27 17.71 -3.13
C VAL A 390 -21.95 18.00 -3.85
N PRO A 391 -20.97 17.07 -3.80
CA PRO A 391 -19.78 17.20 -4.61
C PRO A 391 -20.18 17.45 -6.08
N PRO A 392 -19.42 18.23 -6.84
CA PRO A 392 -19.66 18.35 -8.28
C PRO A 392 -19.56 16.97 -8.95
N PRO A 393 -20.17 16.79 -10.13
CA PRO A 393 -19.94 15.60 -10.94
C PRO A 393 -18.44 15.37 -11.15
N LEU A 394 -18.02 14.10 -11.18
CA LEU A 394 -16.65 13.76 -11.56
C LEU A 394 -16.45 14.11 -13.03
N VAL A 395 -15.42 14.90 -13.33
CA VAL A 395 -15.07 15.31 -14.70
C VAL A 395 -13.60 15.02 -14.94
N PHE A 396 -13.33 13.91 -15.62
CA PHE A 396 -11.99 13.63 -16.15
C PHE A 396 -11.92 14.33 -17.50
N ASN A 397 -11.12 15.39 -17.61
CA ASN A 397 -10.73 15.88 -18.92
C ASN A 397 -9.72 14.88 -19.49
N ASP A 398 -9.95 14.42 -20.72
CA ASP A 398 -8.93 13.64 -21.44
C ASP A 398 -7.62 14.46 -21.49
N PRO A 399 -6.48 13.85 -21.17
CA PRO A 399 -5.18 14.53 -21.08
C PRO A 399 -4.71 15.13 -22.42
#